data_AF-A0A453PRU5-F1
#
_entry.id   AF-A0A453PRU5-F1
#
_cell.length_a   1.000
_cell.length_b   1.000
_cell.length_c   1.000
_cell.angle_alpha   90.00
_cell.angle_beta   90.00
_cell.angle_gamma   90.00
#
_symmetry.space_group_name_H-M   'P 1'
#
loop_
_entity.id
_entity.type
_entity.pdbx_description
1 polymer ?
#
loop_
_entity_poly.entity_id
_entity_poly.type
_entity_poly.pdbx_seq_one_letter_code
_entity_poly.pdbx_strand_id
1 'polypeptide(L)'
;GKTPNPVGLNGRHPRRHLQPASAPAAPMPPPAPRRSSFPVAAALLAAALLILAAGAVAVADDGRTLLEIKKSFRDADNALRDWSGDGASPGYCSWLGVLCDNVTFQVAALNLSGFNLGGEISPAIGDLKSVVSIDFQSSGLSGQIPDEIGDCWSLKMLEPVLQQSGRRHTLFHI
;
A
#
# COMPACT_ATOMS: atom_id res chain seq x y z
N GLY A 1 89.04 -54.52 14.00
CA GLY A 1 89.67 -55.53 14.87
C GLY A 1 88.60 -56.33 15.58
N LYS A 2 88.82 -57.65 15.67
CA LYS A 2 88.16 -58.65 16.53
C LYS A 2 86.69 -59.06 16.28
N THR A 3 86.58 -60.19 15.59
CA THR A 3 85.67 -61.34 15.80
C THR A 3 85.81 -61.97 17.22
N PRO A 4 85.05 -63.04 17.65
CA PRO A 4 83.79 -63.66 17.15
C PRO A 4 82.81 -64.24 18.23
N ASN A 5 81.67 -64.78 17.73
CA ASN A 5 81.01 -66.09 18.04
C ASN A 5 80.20 -66.35 19.33
N PRO A 6 79.35 -67.42 19.38
CA PRO A 6 78.54 -68.07 18.32
C PRO A 6 77.09 -68.50 18.73
N VAL A 7 76.26 -68.73 17.68
CA VAL A 7 75.36 -69.86 17.37
C VAL A 7 74.64 -70.67 18.49
N GLY A 8 73.34 -70.92 18.30
CA GLY A 8 72.70 -72.20 18.68
C GLY A 8 71.18 -72.18 18.91
N LEU A 9 70.40 -72.57 17.89
CA LEU A 9 68.93 -72.71 17.87
C LEU A 9 68.42 -73.97 18.61
N ASN A 10 67.21 -73.92 19.19
CA ASN A 10 66.26 -75.03 19.10
C ASN A 10 64.84 -74.63 19.55
N GLY A 11 63.85 -74.89 18.67
CA GLY A 11 62.44 -74.54 18.87
C GLY A 11 61.58 -75.67 19.46
N ARG A 12 60.32 -75.34 19.79
CA ARG A 12 59.17 -76.25 19.75
C ARG A 12 57.83 -75.49 19.74
N HIS A 13 56.90 -76.03 18.96
CA HIS A 13 55.62 -75.47 18.49
C HIS A 13 54.52 -75.30 19.56
N PRO A 14 53.47 -74.48 19.28
CA PRO A 14 52.48 -74.04 20.27
C PRO A 14 51.24 -74.95 20.33
N ARG A 15 50.62 -75.04 21.52
CA ARG A 15 49.28 -75.63 21.71
C ARG A 15 48.21 -74.60 21.35
N ARG A 16 47.28 -74.99 20.49
CA ARG A 16 46.08 -74.22 20.11
C ARG A 16 45.06 -74.23 21.25
N HIS A 17 44.62 -73.05 21.69
CA HIS A 17 43.43 -72.87 22.50
C HIS A 17 42.25 -72.49 21.59
N LEU A 18 41.14 -73.25 21.70
CA LEU A 18 39.87 -72.99 21.02
C LEU A 18 39.21 -71.72 21.60
N GLN A 19 38.79 -70.79 20.73
CA GLN A 19 37.94 -69.65 21.10
C GLN A 19 36.46 -70.06 21.19
N PRO A 20 35.67 -69.47 22.12
CA PRO A 20 34.23 -69.67 22.17
C PRO A 20 33.52 -68.89 21.05
N ALA A 21 32.46 -69.47 20.49
CA ALA A 21 31.66 -68.88 19.42
C ALA A 21 30.85 -67.67 19.91
N SER A 22 30.92 -66.58 19.16
CA SER A 22 30.16 -65.33 19.35
C SER A 22 28.67 -65.51 19.00
N ALA A 23 27.77 -65.06 19.88
CA ALA A 23 26.32 -65.07 19.68
C ALA A 23 25.88 -64.10 18.55
N PRO A 24 24.76 -64.36 17.85
CA PRO A 24 24.27 -63.49 16.78
C PRO A 24 23.64 -62.19 17.33
N ALA A 25 23.90 -61.07 16.65
CA ALA A 25 23.35 -59.76 16.98
C ALA A 25 21.84 -59.67 16.67
N ALA A 26 21.08 -59.01 17.55
CA ALA A 26 19.66 -58.74 17.34
C ALA A 26 19.42 -57.70 16.22
N PRO A 27 18.30 -57.76 15.49
CA PRO A 27 18.00 -56.80 14.42
C PRO A 27 17.68 -55.41 14.99
N MET A 28 18.24 -54.37 14.34
CA MET A 28 18.02 -52.98 14.70
C MET A 28 16.57 -52.52 14.40
N PRO A 29 15.98 -51.65 15.24
CA PRO A 29 14.67 -51.06 14.94
C PRO A 29 14.74 -50.09 13.75
N PRO A 30 13.63 -49.89 13.01
CA PRO A 30 13.58 -48.98 11.88
C PRO A 30 13.78 -47.51 12.32
N PRO A 31 14.35 -46.66 11.46
CA PRO A 31 14.53 -45.24 11.76
C PRO A 31 13.17 -44.55 11.93
N ALA A 32 13.06 -43.69 12.95
CA ALA A 32 11.88 -42.87 13.18
C ALA A 32 11.61 -41.94 11.97
N PRO A 33 10.34 -41.61 11.67
CA PRO A 33 10.01 -40.69 10.59
C PRO A 33 10.59 -39.29 10.89
N ARG A 34 11.29 -38.72 9.90
CA ARG A 34 11.79 -37.34 9.98
C ARG A 34 10.59 -36.40 10.01
N ARG A 35 10.46 -35.61 11.08
CA ARG A 35 9.50 -34.50 11.13
C ARG A 35 9.89 -33.51 10.04
N SER A 36 9.04 -33.34 9.04
CA SER A 36 9.21 -32.30 8.03
C SER A 36 9.12 -30.95 8.73
N SER A 37 10.25 -30.27 8.88
CA SER A 37 10.27 -28.88 9.33
C SER A 37 9.62 -28.05 8.23
N PHE A 38 8.33 -27.75 8.39
CA PHE A 38 7.69 -26.73 7.56
C PHE A 38 8.50 -25.44 7.74
N PRO A 39 8.95 -24.78 6.65
CA PRO A 39 9.80 -23.61 6.77
C PRO A 39 8.95 -22.45 7.28
N VAL A 40 8.85 -22.33 8.61
CA VAL A 40 8.14 -21.24 9.30
C VAL A 40 8.58 -19.88 8.75
N ALA A 41 9.86 -19.75 8.38
CA ALA A 41 10.41 -18.58 7.72
C ALA A 41 9.71 -18.23 6.39
N ALA A 42 9.37 -19.21 5.56
CA ALA A 42 8.68 -18.98 4.30
C ALA A 42 7.23 -18.54 4.52
N ALA A 43 6.55 -19.10 5.51
CA ALA A 43 5.20 -18.68 5.90
C ALA A 43 5.20 -17.25 6.47
N LEU A 44 6.21 -16.88 7.27
CA LEU A 44 6.37 -15.53 7.80
C LEU A 44 6.69 -14.51 6.70
N LEU A 45 7.55 -14.86 5.75
CA LEU A 45 7.85 -14.02 4.59
C LEU A 45 6.63 -13.82 3.70
N ALA A 46 5.86 -14.87 3.43
CA ALA A 46 4.62 -14.79 2.66
C ALA A 46 3.58 -13.93 3.39
N ALA A 47 3.43 -14.08 4.71
CA ALA A 47 2.55 -13.25 5.52
C ALA A 47 3.00 -11.78 5.51
N ALA A 48 4.30 -11.50 5.62
CA ALA A 48 4.85 -10.15 5.52
C ALA A 48 4.60 -9.51 4.14
N LEU A 49 4.77 -10.27 3.05
CA LEU A 49 4.45 -9.82 1.69
C LEU A 49 2.95 -9.54 1.50
N LEU A 50 2.08 -10.38 2.06
CA LEU A 50 0.62 -10.16 2.02
C LEU A 50 0.22 -8.93 2.86
N ILE A 51 0.85 -8.71 4.02
CA ILE A 51 0.62 -7.53 4.84
C ILE A 51 1.12 -6.26 4.14
N LEU A 52 2.28 -6.32 3.46
CA LEU A 52 2.80 -5.21 2.66
C LEU A 52 1.89 -4.91 1.45
N ALA A 53 1.35 -5.93 0.79
CA ALA A 53 0.40 -5.76 -0.32
C ALA A 53 -0.96 -5.22 0.15
N ALA A 54 -1.43 -5.62 1.34
CA ALA A 54 -2.66 -5.10 1.95
C ALA A 54 -2.47 -3.71 2.58
N GLY A 55 -1.23 -3.32 2.87
CA GLY A 55 -0.84 -2.04 3.46
C GLY A 55 -0.64 -0.90 2.46
N ALA A 56 -0.97 -1.10 1.18
CA ALA A 56 -1.22 0.02 0.28
C ALA A 56 -2.49 0.72 0.76
N VAL A 57 -2.37 1.60 1.76
CA VAL A 57 -3.28 2.71 1.91
C VAL A 57 -3.37 3.33 0.52
N ALA A 58 -4.56 3.27 -0.09
CA ALA A 58 -4.85 4.12 -1.21
C ALA A 58 -4.69 5.54 -0.66
N VAL A 59 -3.50 6.13 -0.85
CA VAL A 59 -3.37 7.57 -0.81
C VAL A 59 -4.43 8.03 -1.79
N ALA A 60 -5.41 8.79 -1.29
CA ALA A 60 -6.40 9.40 -2.15
C ALA A 60 -5.60 10.19 -3.19
N ASP A 61 -5.72 9.79 -4.44
CA ASP A 61 -5.03 10.47 -5.52
C ASP A 61 -5.90 11.65 -5.92
N ASP A 62 -5.68 12.78 -5.25
CA ASP A 62 -6.48 14.00 -5.44
C ASP A 62 -6.57 14.40 -6.92
N GLY A 63 -5.51 14.17 -7.70
CA GLY A 63 -5.52 14.45 -9.13
C GLY A 63 -6.52 13.57 -9.89
N ARG A 64 -6.64 12.28 -9.55
CA ARG A 64 -7.67 11.40 -10.10
C ARG A 64 -9.06 11.80 -9.63
N THR A 65 -9.21 12.17 -8.37
CA THR A 65 -10.47 12.67 -7.82
C THR A 65 -10.95 13.92 -8.56
N LEU A 66 -10.05 14.89 -8.80
CA LEU A 66 -10.33 16.10 -9.59
C LEU A 66 -10.72 15.77 -11.04
N LEU A 67 -10.08 14.77 -11.67
CA LEU A 67 -10.47 14.30 -13.01
C LEU A 67 -11.85 13.63 -13.02
N GLU A 68 -12.24 12.92 -11.95
CA GLU A 68 -13.60 12.38 -11.80
C GLU A 68 -14.62 13.51 -11.60
N ILE A 69 -14.33 14.50 -10.75
CA ILE A 69 -15.18 15.68 -10.55
C ILE A 69 -15.38 16.43 -11.87
N LYS A 70 -14.31 16.61 -12.66
CA LYS A 70 -14.39 17.26 -13.97
C LYS A 70 -15.44 16.63 -14.90
N LYS A 71 -15.71 15.33 -14.80
CA LYS A 71 -16.71 14.65 -15.65
C LYS A 71 -18.14 15.10 -15.37
N SER A 72 -18.44 15.64 -14.18
CA SER A 72 -19.78 16.14 -13.85
C SER A 72 -20.03 17.57 -14.35
N PHE A 73 -18.99 18.25 -14.85
CA PHE A 73 -19.07 19.63 -15.30
C PHE A 73 -19.29 19.74 -16.81
N ARG A 74 -20.13 20.70 -17.20
CA ARG A 74 -20.28 21.18 -18.58
C ARG A 74 -19.41 22.41 -18.75
N ASP A 75 -18.22 22.22 -19.30
CA ASP A 75 -17.20 23.27 -19.47
C ASP A 75 -17.26 23.89 -20.88
N ALA A 76 -18.17 24.84 -21.10
CA ALA A 76 -18.36 25.45 -22.42
C ALA A 76 -17.19 26.34 -22.86
N ASP A 77 -16.52 26.98 -21.90
CA ASP A 77 -15.41 27.91 -22.14
C ASP A 77 -14.04 27.21 -22.13
N ASN A 78 -14.04 25.88 -21.94
CA ASN A 78 -12.85 25.07 -21.82
C ASN A 78 -11.92 25.63 -20.73
N ALA A 79 -12.49 26.07 -19.60
CA ALA A 79 -11.81 26.67 -18.46
C ALA A 79 -10.90 25.65 -17.76
N LEU A 80 -11.30 24.37 -17.75
CA LEU A 80 -10.56 23.28 -17.11
C LEU A 80 -9.64 22.53 -18.09
N ARG A 81 -9.16 23.22 -19.13
CA ARG A 81 -8.37 22.60 -20.22
C ARG A 81 -7.08 21.93 -19.75
N ASP A 82 -6.47 22.47 -18.71
CA ASP A 82 -5.20 22.01 -18.13
C ASP A 82 -5.37 20.83 -17.16
N TRP A 83 -6.59 20.61 -16.64
CA TRP A 83 -6.97 19.41 -15.88
C TRP A 83 -6.91 18.16 -16.76
N SER A 84 -5.73 17.58 -16.93
CA SER A 84 -5.44 16.56 -17.93
C SER A 84 -4.31 15.63 -17.50
N GLY A 85 -4.13 14.52 -18.22
CA GLY A 85 -3.13 13.50 -17.90
C GLY A 85 -3.66 12.40 -16.99
N ASP A 86 -2.78 11.80 -16.20
CA ASP A 86 -3.07 10.66 -15.33
C ASP A 86 -3.41 11.06 -13.87
N GLY A 87 -3.39 12.35 -13.57
CA GLY A 87 -3.63 12.89 -12.24
C GLY A 87 -2.46 12.68 -11.27
N ALA A 88 -1.24 12.35 -11.74
CA ALA A 88 -0.13 12.11 -10.83
C ALA A 88 0.31 13.36 -10.06
N SER A 89 0.56 13.22 -8.76
CA SER A 89 1.18 14.25 -7.93
C SER A 89 2.64 14.50 -8.33
N PRO A 90 3.15 15.75 -8.30
CA PRO A 90 2.45 16.99 -7.95
C PRO A 90 1.84 17.72 -9.16
N GLY A 91 1.67 17.04 -10.30
CA GLY A 91 1.28 17.67 -11.57
C GLY A 91 -0.05 18.42 -11.49
N TYR A 92 -1.03 17.87 -10.79
CA TYR A 92 -2.34 18.51 -10.60
C TYR A 92 -2.30 19.80 -9.77
N CYS A 93 -1.24 20.06 -9.01
CA CYS A 93 -1.08 21.31 -8.27
C CYS A 93 -0.84 22.53 -9.18
N SER A 94 -0.57 22.30 -10.46
CA SER A 94 -0.43 23.35 -11.47
C SER A 94 -1.74 23.66 -12.20
N TRP A 95 -2.79 22.89 -11.95
CA TRP A 95 -4.08 23.08 -12.59
C TRP A 95 -4.78 24.34 -12.11
N LEU A 96 -5.45 25.02 -13.03
CA LEU A 96 -6.17 26.25 -12.76
C LEU A 96 -7.23 25.99 -11.68
N GLY A 97 -7.23 26.84 -10.65
CA GLY A 97 -8.14 26.72 -9.52
C GLY A 97 -7.73 25.72 -8.45
N VAL A 98 -6.62 24.98 -8.62
CA VAL A 98 -6.12 24.03 -7.63
C VAL A 98 -4.95 24.65 -6.84
N LEU A 99 -5.03 24.60 -5.52
CA LEU A 99 -3.93 24.95 -4.62
C LEU A 99 -3.62 23.75 -3.73
N CYS A 100 -2.37 23.32 -3.75
CA CYS A 100 -1.90 22.22 -2.91
C CYS A 100 -1.20 22.71 -1.65
N ASP A 101 -1.18 21.86 -0.63
CA ASP A 101 -0.28 22.01 0.51
C ASP A 101 1.18 21.80 0.08
N ASN A 102 2.09 22.65 0.58
CA ASN A 102 3.49 22.67 0.15
C ASN A 102 4.34 21.50 0.71
N VAL A 103 3.78 20.68 1.61
CA VAL A 103 4.48 19.56 2.24
C VAL A 103 3.94 18.22 1.75
N THR A 104 2.62 18.07 1.77
CA THR A 104 1.92 16.83 1.43
C THR A 104 1.53 16.75 -0.04
N PHE A 105 1.55 17.88 -0.76
CA PHE A 105 1.04 18.02 -2.14
C PHE A 105 -0.44 17.64 -2.33
N GLN A 106 -1.19 17.44 -1.25
CA GLN A 106 -2.63 17.23 -1.31
C GLN A 106 -3.35 18.55 -1.60
N VAL A 107 -4.54 18.48 -2.17
CA VAL A 107 -5.36 19.64 -2.47
C VAL A 107 -5.81 20.30 -1.17
N ALA A 108 -5.38 21.55 -0.98
CA ALA A 108 -5.72 22.38 0.18
C ALA A 108 -6.82 23.40 -0.15
N ALA A 109 -6.90 23.88 -1.40
CA ALA A 109 -8.00 24.70 -1.85
C ALA A 109 -8.41 24.38 -3.29
N LEU A 110 -9.71 24.42 -3.54
CA LEU A 110 -10.32 24.32 -4.85
C LEU A 110 -11.15 25.57 -5.12
N ASN A 111 -10.72 26.40 -6.06
CA ASN A 111 -11.39 27.62 -6.45
C ASN A 111 -11.81 27.53 -7.94
N LEU A 112 -13.10 27.31 -8.17
CA LEU A 112 -13.70 27.33 -9.49
C LEU A 112 -14.60 28.57 -9.69
N SER A 113 -14.50 29.54 -8.78
CA SER A 113 -15.34 30.73 -8.76
C SER A 113 -15.26 31.50 -10.08
N GLY A 114 -16.43 31.79 -10.66
CA GLY A 114 -16.56 32.49 -11.94
C GLY A 114 -16.14 31.68 -13.17
N PHE A 115 -15.82 30.39 -13.02
CA PHE A 115 -15.61 29.52 -14.19
C PHE A 115 -17.00 29.11 -14.66
N ASN A 116 -17.38 29.44 -15.90
CA ASN A 116 -18.69 29.15 -16.50
C ASN A 116 -18.90 27.65 -16.74
N LEU A 117 -19.02 26.90 -15.65
CA LEU A 117 -19.17 25.46 -15.54
C LEU A 117 -20.64 25.14 -15.23
N GLY A 118 -21.34 24.51 -16.17
CA GLY A 118 -22.66 23.94 -15.88
C GLY A 118 -22.56 22.57 -15.22
N GLY A 119 -23.70 21.98 -14.85
CA GLY A 119 -23.77 20.64 -14.27
C GLY A 119 -23.96 20.65 -12.75
N GLU A 120 -23.51 19.58 -12.09
CA GLU A 120 -23.67 19.38 -10.64
C GLU A 120 -22.33 19.02 -9.99
N ILE A 121 -22.22 19.21 -8.68
CA ILE A 121 -21.03 18.85 -7.91
C ILE A 121 -21.03 17.32 -7.72
N SER A 122 -19.96 16.65 -8.16
CA SER A 122 -19.82 15.20 -8.03
C SER A 122 -19.64 14.78 -6.55
N PRO A 123 -20.28 13.69 -6.09
CA PRO A 123 -20.02 13.06 -4.79
C PRO A 123 -18.54 12.74 -4.53
N ALA A 124 -17.75 12.54 -5.59
CA ALA A 124 -16.31 12.34 -5.50
C ALA A 124 -15.57 13.51 -4.81
N ILE A 125 -16.20 14.68 -4.66
CA ILE A 125 -15.66 15.79 -3.86
C ILE A 125 -15.29 15.36 -2.44
N GLY A 126 -16.01 14.40 -1.87
CA GLY A 126 -15.74 13.85 -0.54
C GLY A 126 -14.37 13.17 -0.42
N ASP A 127 -13.74 12.78 -1.52
CA ASP A 127 -12.41 12.14 -1.51
C ASP A 127 -11.27 13.15 -1.37
N LEU A 128 -11.52 14.46 -1.52
CA LEU A 128 -10.55 15.53 -1.24
C LEU A 128 -10.42 15.78 0.26
N LYS A 129 -9.97 14.75 0.96
CA LYS A 129 -9.84 14.61 2.41
C LYS A 129 -9.15 15.81 3.10
N SER A 130 -8.10 16.36 2.48
CA SER A 130 -7.28 17.43 3.07
C SER A 130 -7.70 18.84 2.65
N VAL A 131 -8.78 18.99 1.87
CA VAL A 131 -9.22 20.30 1.38
C VAL A 131 -9.72 21.17 2.54
N VAL A 132 -9.28 22.43 2.55
CA VAL A 132 -9.60 23.41 3.59
C VAL A 132 -10.63 24.42 3.09
N SER A 133 -10.59 24.76 1.81
CA SER A 133 -11.53 25.72 1.21
C SER A 133 -11.98 25.29 -0.18
N ILE A 134 -13.29 25.36 -0.41
CA ILE A 134 -13.91 25.12 -1.72
C ILE A 134 -14.77 26.34 -2.09
N ASP A 135 -14.56 26.89 -3.28
CA ASP A 135 -15.33 28.01 -3.81
C ASP A 135 -15.90 27.68 -5.19
N PHE A 136 -17.24 27.69 -5.27
CA PHE A 136 -18.02 27.48 -6.49
C PHE A 136 -18.87 28.70 -6.87
N GLN A 137 -18.66 29.86 -6.25
CA GLN A 137 -19.49 31.05 -6.50
C GLN A 137 -19.48 31.45 -7.98
N SER A 138 -20.63 31.89 -8.49
CA SER A 138 -20.77 32.40 -9.86
C SER A 138 -20.28 31.44 -10.96
N SER A 139 -20.15 30.13 -10.67
CA SER A 139 -19.64 29.17 -11.65
C SER A 139 -20.71 28.70 -12.64
N GLY A 140 -21.99 28.97 -12.40
CA GLY A 140 -23.08 28.41 -13.22
C GLY A 140 -23.38 26.93 -12.95
N LEU A 141 -22.70 26.33 -11.96
CA LEU A 141 -23.03 25.02 -11.42
C LEU A 141 -24.44 25.05 -10.84
N SER A 142 -25.06 23.89 -10.66
CA SER A 142 -26.44 23.77 -10.18
C SER A 142 -26.60 22.49 -9.36
N GLY A 143 -27.81 22.20 -8.91
CA GLY A 143 -28.09 21.03 -8.08
C GLY A 143 -27.87 21.27 -6.58
N GLN A 144 -27.82 20.18 -5.83
CA GLN A 144 -27.58 20.19 -4.38
C GLN A 144 -26.10 19.97 -4.09
N ILE A 145 -25.64 20.44 -2.93
CA ILE A 145 -24.32 20.06 -2.43
C ILE A 145 -24.41 18.59 -2.01
N PRO A 146 -23.54 17.69 -2.52
CA PRO A 146 -23.57 16.28 -2.15
C PRO A 146 -23.25 16.07 -0.67
N ASP A 147 -23.90 15.08 -0.04
CA ASP A 147 -23.72 14.79 1.40
C ASP A 147 -22.26 14.37 1.71
N GLU A 148 -21.56 13.80 0.72
CA GLU A 148 -20.15 13.43 0.77
C GLU A 148 -19.22 14.63 1.02
N ILE A 149 -19.70 15.87 0.90
CA ILE A 149 -18.96 17.05 1.37
C ILE A 149 -18.57 16.93 2.85
N GLY A 150 -19.37 16.21 3.65
CA GLY A 150 -19.08 15.91 5.05
C GLY A 150 -17.85 15.02 5.27
N ASP A 151 -17.39 14.32 4.23
CA ASP A 151 -16.18 13.50 4.30
C ASP A 151 -14.88 14.32 4.10
N CYS A 152 -15.00 15.60 3.74
CA CYS A 152 -13.89 16.55 3.68
C CYS A 152 -13.51 17.02 5.10
N TRP A 153 -12.82 16.17 5.86
CA TRP A 153 -12.54 16.40 7.30
C TRP A 153 -11.72 17.65 7.62
N SER A 154 -11.01 18.22 6.65
CA SER A 154 -10.25 19.46 6.81
C SER A 154 -11.00 20.73 6.41
N LEU A 155 -12.23 20.61 5.88
CA LEU A 155 -12.97 21.71 5.28
C LEU A 155 -13.37 22.75 6.34
N LYS A 156 -13.04 24.02 6.08
CA LYS A 156 -13.35 25.16 6.94
C LYS A 156 -14.18 26.23 6.23
N MET A 157 -14.09 26.29 4.90
CA MET A 157 -14.76 27.28 4.08
C MET A 157 -15.40 26.60 2.87
N LEU A 158 -16.70 26.78 2.72
CA LEU A 158 -17.46 26.33 1.58
C LEU A 158 -18.31 27.49 1.09
N GLU A 159 -17.97 28.02 -0.09
CA GLU A 159 -18.73 29.07 -0.74
C GLU A 159 -19.63 28.44 -1.82
N PRO A 160 -20.94 28.28 -1.53
CA PRO A 160 -21.82 27.50 -2.39
C PRO A 160 -22.20 28.25 -3.66
N VAL A 161 -22.68 27.49 -4.64
CA VAL A 161 -23.34 28.02 -5.83
C VAL A 161 -24.51 28.91 -5.41
N LEU A 162 -24.65 30.09 -6.02
CA LEU A 162 -25.81 30.97 -5.81
C LEU A 162 -27.10 30.24 -6.17
N GLN A 163 -27.84 29.74 -5.16
CA GLN A 163 -29.20 29.29 -5.37
C GLN A 163 -30.10 30.51 -5.62
N GLN A 164 -30.55 30.71 -6.85
CA GLN A 164 -31.69 31.59 -7.11
C GLN A 164 -32.96 30.94 -6.55
N SER A 165 -33.26 31.15 -5.27
CA SER A 165 -34.62 31.01 -4.77
C SER A 165 -34.80 31.85 -3.51
N GLY A 166 -35.78 32.75 -3.54
CA GLY A 166 -36.14 33.63 -2.43
C GLY A 166 -36.70 32.90 -1.22
N ARG A 167 -35.89 32.12 -0.51
CA ARG A 167 -36.17 31.64 0.85
C ARG A 167 -34.93 31.78 1.72
N ARG A 168 -35.03 32.78 2.60
CA ARG A 168 -34.26 33.07 3.82
C ARG A 168 -33.21 32.03 4.22
N HIS A 169 -31.95 32.49 4.23
CA HIS A 169 -30.89 32.12 5.17
C HIS A 169 -30.87 30.65 5.60
N THR A 170 -30.14 29.82 4.84
CA THR A 170 -29.52 28.63 5.41
C THR A 170 -28.06 28.96 5.61
N LEU A 171 -27.73 29.38 6.83
CA LEU A 171 -26.37 29.40 7.34
C LEU A 171 -25.96 27.91 7.43
N PHE A 172 -25.18 27.42 6.47
CA PHE A 172 -24.55 26.11 6.61
C PHE A 172 -23.48 26.26 7.71
N HIS A 173 -23.80 25.83 8.93
CA HIS A 173 -22.77 25.42 9.86
C HIS A 173 -22.29 24.05 9.41
N ILE A 174 -21.02 24.00 9.03
CA ILE A 174 -20.19 22.78 9.03
C ILE A 174 -20.25 22.10 10.39
#